data_AF-A0A316MVL4-F1
#
_entry.id   AF-A0A316MVL4-F1
#
_cell.length_a   1.000
_cell.length_b   1.000
_cell.length_c   1.000
_cell.angle_alpha   90.00
_cell.angle_beta   90.00
_cell.angle_gamma   90.00
#
_symmetry.space_group_name_H-M   'P 1'
#
loop_
_entity.id
_entity.type
_entity.pdbx_description
1 polymer ?
#
loop_
_entity_poly.entity_id
_entity_poly.type
_entity_poly.pdbx_seq_one_letter_code
_entity_poly.pdbx_strand_id
1 'polypeptide(L)'
;MKRFLAMLIAAATLTFGGMAHAEEPEPFDLNKATVEQLMAIPDANITEELAKAIIDYAKKTPFKFSDDLMKVPGLDNSTFEAMMPVEENDSVWYDPENADMVLGPSKC
;
A
#
# COMPACT_ATOMS: atom_id res chain seq x y z
N MET A 1 31.16 41.81 -43.71
CA MET A 1 31.85 40.54 -44.05
C MET A 1 32.34 39.87 -42.77
N LYS A 2 31.51 39.02 -42.14
CA LYS A 2 31.95 37.85 -41.37
C LYS A 2 30.72 37.04 -40.98
N ARG A 3 30.55 35.94 -41.71
CA ARG A 3 29.59 34.87 -41.47
C ARG A 3 30.13 34.04 -40.32
N PHE A 4 29.43 33.99 -39.20
CA PHE A 4 29.62 32.94 -38.21
C PHE A 4 28.31 32.19 -38.06
N LEU A 5 28.35 31.00 -38.65
CA LEU A 5 27.37 29.94 -38.68
C LEU A 5 27.17 29.42 -37.25
N ALA A 6 26.06 29.76 -36.60
CA ALA A 6 25.57 29.08 -35.40
C ALA A 6 24.63 27.95 -35.89
N MET A 7 25.14 26.74 -36.10
CA MET A 7 25.14 25.61 -35.16
C MET A 7 23.75 25.25 -34.60
N LEU A 8 23.23 24.16 -35.16
CA LEU A 8 22.47 23.08 -34.51
C LEU A 8 21.14 23.44 -33.85
N ILE A 9 20.08 23.40 -34.68
CA ILE A 9 18.70 23.25 -34.23
C ILE A 9 18.25 21.83 -34.56
N ALA A 10 17.51 21.25 -33.62
CA ALA A 10 16.64 20.07 -33.71
C ALA A 10 17.27 18.67 -33.55
N ALA A 11 17.04 18.07 -32.38
CA ALA A 11 16.10 16.95 -32.19
C ALA A 11 16.27 16.45 -30.74
N ALA A 12 15.30 16.66 -29.84
CA ALA A 12 14.20 15.70 -29.60
C ALA A 12 14.77 14.30 -29.29
N THR A 13 14.83 13.83 -28.05
CA THR A 13 13.69 13.68 -27.14
C THR A 13 14.22 13.45 -25.72
N LEU A 14 13.75 14.23 -24.75
CA LEU A 14 13.88 13.85 -23.35
C LEU A 14 12.91 12.68 -23.14
N THR A 15 13.44 11.46 -23.08
CA THR A 15 12.73 10.34 -22.45
C THR A 15 12.80 10.58 -20.94
N PHE A 16 11.95 11.47 -20.44
CA PHE A 16 11.52 11.42 -19.04
C PHE A 16 10.58 10.22 -18.96
N GLY A 17 11.17 9.03 -18.87
CA GLY A 17 10.47 7.87 -18.36
C GLY A 17 10.14 8.19 -16.91
N GLY A 18 8.91 8.65 -16.66
CA GLY A 18 8.37 8.68 -15.31
C GLY A 18 8.47 7.26 -14.79
N MET A 19 9.40 7.03 -13.86
CA MET A 19 9.39 5.82 -13.06
C MET A 19 8.02 5.82 -12.38
N ALA A 20 7.16 4.88 -12.76
CA ALA A 20 5.93 4.62 -12.04
C ALA A 20 6.35 4.09 -10.66
N HIS A 21 6.59 5.00 -9.72
CA HIS A 21 6.52 4.64 -8.32
C HIS A 21 5.08 4.17 -8.10
N ALA A 22 4.91 2.90 -7.77
CA ALA A 22 3.67 2.44 -7.17
C ALA A 22 3.51 3.28 -5.90
N GLU A 23 2.55 4.19 -5.91
CA GLU A 23 2.20 5.00 -4.75
C GLU A 23 1.56 4.03 -3.75
N GLU A 24 2.30 3.68 -2.70
CA GLU A 24 1.75 2.84 -1.65
C GLU A 24 0.62 3.58 -0.92
N PRO A 25 -0.44 2.89 -0.52
CA PRO A 25 -1.55 3.56 0.15
C PRO A 25 -1.11 4.14 1.50
N GLU A 26 -1.50 5.38 1.77
CA GLU A 26 -1.31 6.04 3.07
C GLU A 26 -1.86 5.19 4.23
N PRO A 27 -1.31 5.29 5.45
CA PRO A 27 -1.80 4.53 6.60
C PRO A 27 -3.30 4.75 6.89
N PHE A 28 -4.02 3.67 7.22
CA PHE A 28 -5.45 3.74 7.55
C PHE A 28 -5.91 2.68 8.56
N ASP A 29 -6.97 3.01 9.28
CA ASP A 29 -7.60 2.14 10.28
C ASP A 29 -8.43 1.05 9.59
N LEU A 30 -8.10 -0.22 9.81
CA LEU A 30 -8.80 -1.36 9.19
C LEU A 30 -10.27 -1.47 9.62
N ASN A 31 -10.62 -0.92 10.78
CA ASN A 31 -12.02 -0.85 11.22
C ASN A 31 -12.85 0.20 10.47
N LYS A 32 -12.20 1.11 9.75
CA LYS A 32 -12.84 2.21 9.01
C LYS A 32 -12.48 2.23 7.53
N ALA A 33 -11.77 1.21 7.05
CA ALA A 33 -11.27 1.13 5.70
C ALA A 33 -12.39 1.10 4.65
N THR A 34 -12.12 1.67 3.47
CA THR A 34 -12.95 1.48 2.29
C THR A 34 -12.51 0.27 1.48
N VAL A 35 -13.36 -0.17 0.55
CA VAL A 35 -13.05 -1.28 -0.36
C VAL A 35 -11.81 -0.94 -1.19
N GLU A 36 -11.72 0.29 -1.69
CA GLU A 36 -10.61 0.77 -2.51
C GLU A 36 -9.29 0.78 -1.73
N GLN A 37 -9.31 1.20 -0.46
CA GLN A 37 -8.13 1.19 0.40
C GLN A 37 -7.61 -0.24 0.64
N LEU A 38 -8.51 -1.17 0.95
CA LEU A 38 -8.14 -2.58 1.16
C LEU A 38 -7.60 -3.23 -0.11
N MET A 39 -8.22 -2.97 -1.27
CA MET A 39 -7.76 -3.50 -2.55
C MET A 39 -6.45 -2.86 -3.05
N ALA A 40 -6.09 -1.69 -2.52
CA ALA A 40 -4.85 -1.00 -2.86
C ALA A 40 -3.63 -1.52 -2.08
N ILE A 41 -3.83 -2.37 -1.07
CA ILE A 41 -2.73 -2.95 -0.30
C ILE A 41 -1.86 -3.82 -1.24
N PRO A 42 -0.55 -3.48 -1.40
CA PRO A 42 0.35 -4.23 -2.25
C PRO A 42 0.51 -5.66 -1.75
N ASP A 43 0.66 -6.61 -2.68
CA ASP A 43 0.92 -8.04 -2.43
C ASP A 43 -0.15 -8.81 -1.62
N ALA A 44 -1.14 -8.13 -1.02
CA ALA A 44 -2.23 -8.76 -0.28
C ALA A 44 -3.29 -9.41 -1.17
N ASN A 45 -3.33 -9.09 -2.47
CA ASN A 45 -4.24 -9.68 -3.46
C ASN A 45 -5.73 -9.67 -3.01
N ILE A 46 -6.13 -8.63 -2.30
CA ILE A 46 -7.49 -8.52 -1.75
C ILE A 46 -8.49 -8.28 -2.88
N THR A 47 -9.45 -9.20 -3.01
CA THR A 47 -10.56 -9.06 -3.95
C THR A 47 -11.65 -8.14 -3.38
N GLU A 48 -12.51 -7.60 -4.24
CA GLU A 48 -13.66 -6.79 -3.81
C GLU A 48 -14.58 -7.56 -2.83
N GLU A 49 -14.73 -8.87 -3.03
CA GLU A 49 -15.51 -9.74 -2.15
C GLU A 49 -14.87 -9.87 -0.77
N LEU A 50 -13.55 -10.09 -0.73
CA LEU A 50 -12.79 -10.17 0.53
C LEU A 50 -12.79 -8.83 1.27
N ALA A 51 -12.60 -7.71 0.55
CA ALA A 51 -12.68 -6.38 1.14
C ALA A 51 -14.04 -6.12 1.81
N LYS A 52 -15.14 -6.50 1.14
CA LYS A 52 -16.49 -6.42 1.73
C LYS A 52 -16.62 -7.32 2.96
N ALA A 53 -16.05 -8.53 2.94
CA ALA A 53 -16.08 -9.43 4.09
C ALA A 53 -15.34 -8.84 5.30
N ILE A 54 -14.17 -8.20 5.09
CA ILE A 54 -13.42 -7.49 6.14
C ILE A 54 -14.27 -6.37 6.75
N ILE A 55 -14.84 -5.50 5.90
CA ILE A 55 -15.67 -4.37 6.33
C ILE A 55 -16.92 -4.86 7.09
N ASP A 56 -17.59 -5.90 6.60
CA ASP A 56 -18.79 -6.43 7.24
C ASP A 56 -18.49 -7.17 8.55
N TYR A 57 -17.29 -7.74 8.68
CA TYR A 57 -16.81 -8.26 9.95
C TYR A 57 -16.56 -7.12 10.94
N ALA A 58 -15.80 -6.08 10.54
CA ALA A 58 -15.46 -4.93 11.38
C ALA A 58 -16.70 -4.22 11.94
N LYS A 59 -17.77 -4.09 11.12
CA LYS A 59 -19.06 -3.52 11.56
C LYS A 59 -19.73 -4.32 12.68
N LYS A 60 -19.55 -5.64 12.71
CA LYS A 60 -20.15 -6.53 13.72
C LYS A 60 -19.27 -6.63 14.96
N THR A 61 -17.97 -6.79 14.74
CA THR A 61 -16.95 -6.99 15.75
C THR A 61 -15.71 -6.21 15.33
N PRO A 62 -15.48 -5.02 15.88
CA PRO A 62 -14.26 -4.26 15.59
C PRO A 62 -13.01 -5.05 15.96
N PHE A 63 -12.01 -5.01 15.09
CA PHE A 63 -10.69 -5.59 15.32
C PHE A 63 -9.98 -4.82 16.43
N LYS A 64 -9.52 -5.53 17.46
CA LYS A 64 -8.67 -4.95 18.51
C LYS A 64 -7.25 -5.46 18.43
N PHE A 65 -7.11 -6.69 17.94
CA PHE A 65 -5.83 -7.37 17.75
C PHE A 65 -5.73 -7.80 16.29
N SER A 66 -4.52 -7.80 15.75
CA SER A 66 -4.21 -8.26 14.39
C SER A 66 -4.80 -9.64 14.11
N ASP A 67 -4.69 -10.58 15.05
CA ASP A 67 -5.26 -11.93 14.98
C ASP A 67 -6.79 -11.98 14.76
N ASP A 68 -7.53 -10.89 15.06
CA ASP A 68 -8.96 -10.82 14.78
C ASP A 68 -9.26 -10.85 13.28
N LEU A 69 -8.33 -10.39 12.43
CA LEU A 69 -8.46 -10.45 10.96
C LEU A 69 -8.55 -11.90 10.46
N MET A 70 -7.88 -12.85 11.11
CA MET A 70 -7.91 -14.27 10.73
C MET A 70 -9.29 -14.93 10.95
N LYS A 71 -10.22 -14.23 11.60
CA LYS A 71 -11.61 -14.67 11.76
C LYS A 71 -12.51 -14.22 10.60
N VAL A 72 -12.00 -13.38 9.70
CA VAL A 72 -12.74 -12.92 8.52
C VAL A 72 -12.87 -14.08 7.52
N PRO A 73 -14.09 -14.43 7.09
CA PRO A 73 -14.27 -15.48 6.09
C PRO A 73 -13.58 -15.15 4.77
N GLY A 74 -12.78 -16.09 4.25
CA GLY A 74 -12.07 -15.95 2.97
C GLY A 74 -10.72 -15.24 3.07
N LEU A 75 -10.34 -14.74 4.25
CA LEU A 75 -9.01 -14.20 4.49
C LEU A 75 -8.03 -15.34 4.74
N ASP A 76 -6.95 -15.39 3.95
CA ASP A 76 -5.90 -16.39 4.10
C ASP A 76 -4.64 -15.82 4.76
N ASN A 77 -3.76 -16.73 5.19
CA ASN A 77 -2.54 -16.37 5.90
C ASN A 77 -1.59 -15.54 5.03
N SER A 78 -1.53 -15.78 3.72
CA SER A 78 -0.70 -14.98 2.80
C SER A 78 -1.17 -13.53 2.71
N THR A 79 -2.48 -13.33 2.62
CA THR A 79 -3.11 -11.99 2.61
C THR A 79 -2.87 -11.30 3.94
N PHE A 80 -3.03 -12.01 5.05
CA PHE A 80 -2.75 -11.50 6.39
C PHE A 80 -1.30 -11.03 6.54
N GLU A 81 -0.34 -11.87 6.15
CA GLU A 81 1.08 -11.56 6.22
C GLU A 81 1.44 -10.37 5.34
N ALA A 82 0.89 -10.27 4.13
CA ALA A 82 1.14 -9.14 3.23
C ALA A 82 0.57 -7.81 3.74
N MET A 83 -0.57 -7.83 4.46
CA MET A 83 -1.12 -6.61 5.07
C MET A 83 -0.26 -6.05 6.21
N MET A 84 0.56 -6.87 6.87
CA MET A 84 1.38 -6.50 8.04
C MET A 84 0.65 -5.55 9.03
N PRO A 85 -0.50 -5.98 9.58
CA PRO A 85 -1.32 -5.11 10.41
C PRO A 85 -0.59 -4.66 11.69
N VAL A 86 -0.80 -3.40 12.08
CA VAL A 86 -0.19 -2.77 13.26
C VAL A 86 -1.27 -2.51 14.31
N GLU A 87 -1.00 -2.85 15.56
CA GLU A 87 -1.90 -2.59 16.68
C GLU A 87 -1.55 -1.25 17.32
N GLU A 88 -2.45 -0.28 17.21
CA GLU A 88 -2.27 1.06 17.78
C GLU A 88 -3.59 1.62 18.31
N ASN A 89 -3.56 2.18 19.52
CA ASN A 89 -4.69 2.85 20.16
C ASN A 89 -5.97 1.99 20.24
N ASP A 90 -5.84 0.72 20.64
CA ASP A 90 -6.92 -0.26 20.71
C ASP A 90 -7.64 -0.53 19.36
N SER A 91 -6.97 -0.24 18.23
CA SER A 91 -7.42 -0.56 16.88
C SER A 91 -6.31 -1.24 16.08
N VAL A 92 -6.68 -1.75 14.92
CA VAL A 92 -5.76 -2.38 13.98
C VAL A 92 -5.65 -1.52 12.72
N TRP A 93 -4.43 -1.23 12.31
CA TRP A 93 -4.09 -0.32 11.23
C TRP A 93 -3.32 -1.04 10.13
N TYR A 94 -3.49 -0.57 8.91
CA TYR A 94 -2.52 -0.77 7.84
C TYR A 94 -1.56 0.43 7.84
N ASP A 95 -0.26 0.17 7.97
CA ASP A 95 0.79 1.19 7.96
C ASP A 95 2.03 0.65 7.22
N PRO A 96 2.25 1.03 5.95
CA PRO A 96 3.38 0.54 5.16
C PRO A 96 4.73 1.05 5.67
N GLU A 97 4.77 2.23 6.31
CA GLU A 97 6.04 2.79 6.81
C GLU A 97 6.54 2.02 8.03
N ASN A 98 5.63 1.47 8.84
CA ASN A 98 6.00 0.62 9.96
C ASN A 98 6.61 -0.72 9.50
N ALA A 99 6.16 -1.26 8.37
CA ALA A 99 6.72 -2.49 7.79
C ALA A 99 8.21 -2.34 7.40
N ASP A 100 8.60 -1.17 6.90
CA ASP A 100 9.98 -0.86 6.53
C ASP A 100 10.94 -0.85 7.73
N MET A 101 10.46 -0.57 8.94
CA MET A 101 11.28 -0.63 10.16
C MET A 101 11.65 -2.07 10.55
N VAL A 102 10.85 -3.06 10.14
CA VAL A 102 11.10 -4.49 10.42
C VAL A 102 12.14 -5.07 9.44
N LEU A 103 12.25 -4.51 8.24
CA LEU A 103 13.16 -4.96 7.17
C LEU A 103 14.40 -4.07 6.98
N GLY A 104 14.45 -2.92 7.65
CA GLY A 104 15.65 -2.07 7.66
C GLY A 104 16.87 -2.86 8.13
N PRO A 105 18.04 -2.73 7.47
CA PRO A 105 19.24 -3.41 7.92
C PRO A 105 19.50 -2.99 9.36
N SER A 106 19.57 -3.98 10.26
CA SER A 106 20.17 -3.81 11.57
C SER A 106 21.44 -2.99 11.37
N LYS A 107 21.47 -1.78 11.93
CA LYS A 107 22.65 -0.91 11.87
C LYS A 107 23.72 -1.58 12.73
N CYS A 108 24.44 -2.51 12.11
CA CYS A 108 25.70 -3.07 12.58
C CYS A 108 26.83 -2.09 12.22
#